data_AF-A0A529WBT2-F1
#
_entry.id   AF-A0A529WBT2-F1
#
_cell.length_a   1.000
_cell.length_b   1.000
_cell.length_c   1.000
_cell.angle_alpha   90.00
_cell.angle_beta   90.00
_cell.angle_gamma   90.00
#
_symmetry.space_group_name_H-M   'P 1'
#
loop_
_entity.id
_entity.type
_entity.pdbx_description
1 polymer ?
#
loop_
_entity_poly.entity_id
_entity_poly.type
_entity_poly.pdbx_seq_one_letter_code
_entity_poly.pdbx_strand_id
1 'polypeptide(L)'
;MKIFWRILRIVIYTLLVLLVVAIGALVVLTGTEGGRQNLAGLISKLASSEDRKVTVAGIEGIWSGALRVDHVVVEDRAGPWMVARKVALDWSPTALLSRNFNADRFAAERIELARLPQPSQQPSQGGSSSLPVSIDVKQIDLPEIALGQELAGSGIAELAAKGSLKADPSPLAIESVLNVSRHDGKQGNVDAKIH
;
A
#
# COMPACT_ATOMS: atom_id res chain seq x y z
N MET A 1 14.76 8.37 13.02
CA MET A 1 14.87 8.51 11.54
C MET A 1 14.78 7.19 10.77
N LYS A 2 15.57 6.14 11.07
CA LYS A 2 15.55 4.87 10.29
C LYS A 2 14.20 4.12 10.31
N ILE A 3 13.46 4.15 11.41
CA ILE A 3 12.16 3.45 11.54
C ILE A 3 11.08 4.12 10.66
N PHE A 4 11.06 5.45 10.59
CA PHE A 4 10.12 6.22 9.78
C PHE A 4 10.26 5.89 8.31
N TRP A 5 11.49 5.89 7.78
CA TRP A 5 11.76 5.53 6.39
C TRP A 5 11.38 4.09 6.04
N ARG A 6 11.44 3.17 7.02
CA ARG A 6 10.94 1.80 6.84
C ARG A 6 9.42 1.80 6.71
N ILE A 7 8.71 2.45 7.66
CA ILE A 7 7.24 2.53 7.67
C ILE A 7 6.71 3.23 6.42
N LEU A 8 7.30 4.35 6.05
CA LEU A 8 6.92 5.09 4.86
C LEU A 8 7.09 4.23 3.59
N ARG A 9 8.21 3.53 3.44
CA ARG A 9 8.40 2.61 2.30
C ARG A 9 7.31 1.54 2.25
N ILE A 10 6.94 0.98 3.40
CA ILE A 10 5.87 -0.02 3.50
C ILE A 10 4.53 0.57 3.08
N VAL A 11 4.16 1.73 3.62
CA VAL A 11 2.92 2.43 3.25
C VAL A 11 2.89 2.73 1.75
N ILE A 12 4.00 3.20 1.17
CA ILE A 12 4.11 3.42 -0.27
C ILE A 12 3.95 2.11 -1.05
N TYR A 13 4.59 1.01 -0.63
CA TYR A 13 4.41 -0.29 -1.30
C TYR A 13 2.97 -0.78 -1.24
N THR A 14 2.32 -0.66 -0.08
CA THR A 14 0.91 -1.02 0.09
C THR A 14 0.01 -0.15 -0.78
N LEU A 15 0.24 1.17 -0.83
CA LEU A 15 -0.51 2.09 -1.67
C LEU A 15 -0.26 1.84 -3.16
N LEU A 16 0.96 1.49 -3.58
CA LEU A 16 1.25 1.11 -4.96
C LEU A 16 0.54 -0.20 -5.35
N VAL A 17 0.50 -1.17 -4.44
CA VAL A 17 -0.30 -2.39 -4.64
C VAL A 17 -1.78 -2.04 -4.77
N LEU A 18 -2.31 -1.16 -3.91
CA LEU A 18 -3.70 -0.69 -4.00
C LEU A 18 -3.98 0.14 -5.26
N LEU A 19 -2.99 0.87 -5.75
CA LEU A 19 -3.09 1.56 -7.03
C LEU A 19 -3.18 0.55 -8.18
N VAL A 20 -2.38 -0.52 -8.16
CA VAL A 20 -2.48 -1.61 -9.13
C VAL A 20 -3.83 -2.33 -8.99
N VAL A 21 -4.35 -2.49 -7.78
CA VAL A 21 -5.72 -3.00 -7.53
C VAL A 21 -6.76 -2.09 -8.20
N ALA A 22 -6.67 -0.78 -7.98
CA ALA A 22 -7.61 0.20 -8.53
C ALA A 22 -7.53 0.28 -10.07
N ILE A 23 -6.33 0.25 -10.63
CA ILE A 23 -6.10 0.23 -12.09
C ILE A 23 -6.58 -1.10 -12.69
N GLY A 24 -6.26 -2.23 -12.05
CA GLY A 24 -6.69 -3.56 -12.49
C GLY A 24 -8.20 -3.71 -12.47
N ALA A 25 -8.86 -3.10 -11.49
CA ALA A 25 -10.31 -2.98 -11.48
C ALA A 25 -10.80 -2.18 -12.69
N LEU A 26 -10.25 -0.98 -12.94
CA LEU A 26 -10.66 -0.14 -14.06
C LEU A 26 -10.56 -0.88 -15.41
N VAL A 27 -9.52 -1.69 -15.60
CA VAL A 27 -9.34 -2.57 -16.77
C VAL A 27 -10.47 -3.61 -16.86
N VAL A 28 -10.94 -4.16 -15.75
CA VAL A 28 -12.06 -5.11 -15.72
C VAL A 28 -13.38 -4.46 -16.09
N LEU A 29 -13.63 -3.19 -15.75
CA LEU A 29 -14.82 -2.47 -16.26
C LEU A 29 -14.81 -2.31 -17.77
N THR A 30 -13.62 -2.12 -18.35
CA THR A 30 -13.46 -2.02 -19.80
C THR A 30 -13.36 -3.38 -20.49
N GLY A 31 -13.34 -4.47 -19.71
CA GLY A 31 -13.07 -5.85 -20.14
C GLY A 31 -14.26 -6.80 -20.01
N THR A 32 -14.14 -7.96 -20.63
CA THR A 32 -15.19 -8.97 -20.84
C THR A 32 -15.79 -9.54 -19.54
N GLU A 33 -17.02 -10.06 -19.65
CA GLU A 33 -17.88 -10.58 -18.58
C GLU A 33 -17.20 -11.55 -17.59
N GLY A 34 -16.19 -12.31 -18.04
CA GLY A 34 -15.37 -13.18 -17.20
C GLY A 34 -14.38 -12.46 -16.26
N GLY A 35 -13.97 -11.24 -16.58
CA GLY A 35 -13.07 -10.43 -15.74
C GLY A 35 -13.71 -10.02 -14.41
N ARG A 36 -15.02 -9.77 -14.40
CA ARG A 36 -15.79 -9.44 -13.18
C ARG A 36 -15.81 -10.59 -12.16
N GLN A 37 -15.75 -11.84 -12.62
CA GLN A 37 -15.79 -13.03 -11.76
C GLN A 37 -14.43 -13.36 -11.11
N ASN A 38 -13.32 -12.82 -11.61
CA ASN A 38 -11.97 -13.11 -11.10
C ASN A 38 -11.11 -11.85 -10.88
N LEU A 39 -11.72 -10.80 -10.32
CA LEU A 39 -11.04 -9.54 -9.99
C LEU A 39 -9.76 -9.77 -9.16
N ALA A 40 -9.87 -10.57 -8.10
CA ALA A 40 -8.76 -10.90 -7.22
C ALA A 40 -7.58 -11.53 -7.98
N GLY A 41 -7.84 -12.52 -8.84
CA GLY A 41 -6.79 -13.17 -9.63
C GLY A 41 -6.13 -12.25 -10.65
N LEU A 42 -6.90 -11.36 -11.29
CA LEU A 42 -6.36 -10.37 -12.24
C LEU A 42 -5.47 -9.33 -11.54
N ILE A 43 -5.94 -8.82 -10.41
CA ILE A 43 -5.19 -7.87 -9.57
C ILE A 43 -3.90 -8.53 -9.06
N SER A 44 -4.00 -9.75 -8.54
CA SER A 44 -2.84 -10.53 -8.12
C SER A 44 -1.84 -10.71 -9.26
N LYS A 45 -2.30 -11.03 -10.48
CA LYS A 45 -1.43 -11.18 -11.65
C LYS A 45 -0.75 -9.87 -12.06
N LEU A 46 -1.45 -8.74 -11.97
CA LEU A 46 -0.91 -7.41 -12.32
C LEU A 46 0.06 -6.87 -11.25
N ALA A 47 -0.21 -7.14 -9.97
CA ALA A 47 0.63 -6.67 -8.86
C ALA A 47 1.86 -7.57 -8.62
N SER A 48 1.81 -8.80 -9.12
CA SER A 48 2.92 -9.76 -9.05
C SER A 48 3.94 -9.56 -10.19
N SER A 49 5.20 -9.86 -9.90
CA SER A 49 6.32 -9.96 -10.83
C SER A 49 7.10 -11.24 -10.53
N GLU A 50 8.17 -11.55 -11.28
CA GLU A 50 9.01 -12.74 -11.01
C GLU A 50 9.54 -12.80 -9.56
N ASP A 51 9.85 -11.64 -8.98
CA ASP A 51 10.44 -11.52 -7.64
C ASP A 51 9.42 -11.25 -6.53
N ARG A 52 8.16 -10.96 -6.87
CA ARG A 52 7.13 -10.54 -5.91
C ARG A 52 5.78 -11.14 -6.25
N LYS A 53 5.15 -11.79 -5.27
CA LYS A 53 3.78 -12.30 -5.41
C LYS A 53 2.86 -11.53 -4.49
N VAL A 54 1.74 -11.07 -5.02
CA VAL A 54 0.71 -10.34 -4.28
C VAL A 54 -0.59 -11.14 -4.34
N THR A 55 -1.10 -11.54 -3.19
CA THR A 55 -2.37 -12.22 -3.05
C THR A 55 -3.37 -11.29 -2.40
N VAL A 56 -4.53 -11.09 -3.04
CA VAL A 56 -5.61 -10.23 -2.53
C VAL A 56 -6.87 -11.06 -2.41
N ALA A 57 -7.57 -10.97 -1.28
CA ALA A 57 -8.79 -11.73 -1.03
C ALA A 57 -9.89 -10.87 -0.37
N GLY A 58 -11.15 -11.26 -0.61
CA GLY A 58 -12.32 -10.59 -0.04
C GLY A 58 -12.49 -9.15 -0.53
N ILE A 59 -12.35 -8.93 -1.85
CA ILE A 59 -12.51 -7.60 -2.47
C ILE A 59 -13.99 -7.28 -2.61
N GLU A 60 -14.41 -6.15 -2.04
CA GLU A 60 -15.79 -5.66 -2.06
C GLU A 60 -15.81 -4.14 -2.30
N GLY A 61 -16.94 -3.61 -2.79
CA GLY A 61 -17.21 -2.16 -2.82
C GLY A 61 -16.29 -1.31 -3.71
N ILE A 62 -15.47 -1.92 -4.57
CA ILE A 62 -14.51 -1.17 -5.40
C ILE A 62 -15.17 -0.11 -6.30
N TRP A 63 -16.39 -0.36 -6.77
CA TRP A 63 -17.15 0.52 -7.65
C TRP A 63 -17.94 1.62 -6.95
N SER A 64 -18.32 1.39 -5.69
CA SER A 64 -19.02 2.41 -4.90
C SER A 64 -18.07 3.49 -4.38
N GLY A 65 -16.77 3.33 -4.59
CA GLY A 65 -15.73 4.14 -3.97
C GLY A 65 -15.39 3.69 -2.54
N ALA A 66 -16.08 2.70 -1.97
CA ALA A 66 -15.79 2.16 -0.65
C ALA A 66 -15.16 0.76 -0.77
N LEU A 67 -13.93 0.70 -1.26
CA LEU A 67 -13.18 -0.54 -1.44
C LEU A 67 -12.88 -1.16 -0.06
N ARG A 68 -13.26 -2.43 0.11
CA ARG A 68 -12.92 -3.26 1.26
C ARG A 68 -12.18 -4.49 0.80
N VAL A 69 -11.14 -4.87 1.52
CA VAL A 69 -10.33 -6.06 1.25
C VAL A 69 -10.09 -6.77 2.56
N ASP A 70 -10.44 -8.05 2.64
CA ASP A 70 -10.27 -8.84 3.86
C ASP A 70 -8.79 -9.00 4.22
N HIS A 71 -7.96 -9.39 3.25
CA HIS A 71 -6.51 -9.42 3.45
C HIS A 71 -5.72 -9.27 2.15
N VAL A 72 -4.52 -8.70 2.31
CA VAL A 72 -3.48 -8.61 1.28
C VAL A 72 -2.23 -9.27 1.83
N VAL A 73 -1.69 -10.24 1.11
CA VAL A 73 -0.41 -10.90 1.44
C VAL A 73 0.59 -10.56 0.34
N VAL A 74 1.77 -10.09 0.75
CA VAL A 74 2.88 -9.82 -0.15
C VAL A 74 4.04 -10.73 0.18
N GLU A 75 4.44 -11.50 -0.82
CA GLU A 75 5.49 -12.50 -0.74
C GLU A 75 6.63 -12.11 -1.69
N ASP A 76 7.85 -12.49 -1.32
CA ASP A 76 9.00 -12.52 -2.23
C ASP A 76 9.57 -13.95 -2.27
N ARG A 77 10.76 -14.13 -2.85
CA ARG A 77 11.41 -15.45 -2.96
C ARG A 77 11.69 -16.15 -1.63
N ALA A 78 11.77 -15.41 -0.53
CA ALA A 78 11.93 -15.95 0.81
C ALA A 78 10.59 -16.04 1.59
N GLY A 79 9.45 -15.94 0.90
CA GLY A 79 8.11 -16.10 1.48
C GLY A 79 7.40 -14.79 1.85
N PRO A 80 6.28 -14.86 2.60
CA PRO A 80 5.50 -13.68 2.99
C PRO A 80 6.31 -12.77 3.90
N TRP A 81 6.36 -11.49 3.57
CA TRP A 81 7.05 -10.47 4.37
C TRP A 81 6.11 -9.37 4.87
N MET A 82 4.93 -9.22 4.25
CA MET A 82 3.89 -8.29 4.68
C MET A 82 2.49 -8.91 4.57
N VAL A 83 1.68 -8.72 5.60
CA VAL A 83 0.24 -9.04 5.59
C VAL A 83 -0.53 -7.82 6.08
N ALA A 84 -1.51 -7.36 5.31
CA ALA A 84 -2.46 -6.33 5.75
C ALA A 84 -3.85 -6.95 5.86
N ARG A 85 -4.56 -6.70 6.97
CA ARG A 85 -5.89 -7.24 7.27
C ARG A 85 -6.91 -6.12 7.36
N LYS A 86 -8.13 -6.40 6.89
CA LYS A 86 -9.28 -5.48 6.88
C LYS A 86 -8.90 -4.12 6.32
N VAL A 87 -8.39 -4.14 5.09
CA VAL A 87 -8.02 -2.91 4.38
C VAL A 87 -9.29 -2.23 3.89
N ALA A 88 -9.40 -0.95 4.19
CA ALA A 88 -10.48 -0.09 3.73
C ALA A 88 -9.90 1.11 2.98
N LEU A 89 -10.48 1.40 1.82
CA LEU A 89 -10.11 2.51 0.97
C LEU A 89 -11.38 3.20 0.48
N ASP A 90 -11.59 4.42 0.95
CA ASP A 90 -12.65 5.29 0.48
C ASP A 90 -12.05 6.23 -0.59
N TRP A 91 -12.35 5.97 -1.86
CA TRP A 91 -11.71 6.57 -3.03
C TRP A 91 -12.72 6.98 -4.11
N SER A 92 -12.25 7.78 -5.08
CA SER A 92 -13.06 8.25 -6.22
C SER A 92 -12.66 7.54 -7.52
N PRO A 93 -13.41 6.52 -7.99
CA PRO A 93 -13.11 5.82 -9.24
C PRO A 93 -13.05 6.73 -10.46
N THR A 94 -13.92 7.75 -10.50
CA THR A 94 -13.98 8.73 -11.59
C THR A 94 -12.76 9.63 -11.67
N ALA A 95 -12.03 9.84 -10.55
CA ALA A 95 -10.82 10.65 -10.56
C ALA A 95 -9.70 10.04 -11.42
N LEU A 96 -9.69 8.71 -11.59
CA LEU A 96 -8.70 8.02 -12.44
C LEU A 96 -8.83 8.41 -13.92
N LEU A 97 -10.01 8.80 -14.39
CA LEU A 97 -10.21 9.30 -15.77
C LEU A 97 -9.38 10.56 -16.03
N SER A 98 -9.13 11.36 -14.99
CA SER A 98 -8.28 12.55 -15.02
C SER A 98 -6.83 12.25 -14.60
N ARG A 99 -6.43 10.97 -14.58
CA ARG A 99 -5.10 10.51 -14.11
C ARG A 99 -4.78 10.90 -12.66
N ASN A 100 -5.80 10.94 -11.81
CA ASN A 100 -5.66 11.20 -10.38
C ASN A 100 -6.25 10.05 -9.57
N PHE A 101 -5.45 9.47 -8.68
CA PHE A 101 -5.92 8.60 -7.62
C PHE A 101 -6.21 9.44 -6.39
N ASN A 102 -7.49 9.59 -6.04
CA ASN A 102 -7.93 10.35 -4.87
C ASN A 102 -8.62 9.43 -3.87
N ALA A 103 -8.09 9.38 -2.65
CA ALA A 103 -8.66 8.67 -1.52
C ALA A 103 -8.90 9.62 -0.35
N ASP A 104 -10.15 9.69 0.10
CA ASP A 104 -10.49 10.42 1.31
C ASP A 104 -9.96 9.69 2.55
N ARG A 105 -9.95 8.34 2.51
CA ARG A 105 -9.44 7.51 3.60
C ARG A 105 -8.78 6.24 3.11
N PHE A 106 -7.62 5.95 3.68
CA PHE A 106 -6.95 4.65 3.64
C PHE A 106 -6.77 4.14 5.06
N ALA A 107 -7.23 2.92 5.33
CA ALA A 107 -7.10 2.28 6.63
C ALA A 107 -6.79 0.79 6.48
N ALA A 108 -6.10 0.23 7.46
CA ALA A 108 -5.95 -1.21 7.63
C ALA A 108 -5.95 -1.50 9.13
N GLU A 109 -6.80 -2.42 9.58
CA GLU A 109 -6.93 -2.70 11.03
C GLU A 109 -5.61 -3.24 11.60
N ARG A 110 -4.93 -4.12 10.86
CA ARG A 110 -3.66 -4.69 11.27
C ARG A 110 -2.72 -4.90 10.10
N ILE A 111 -1.48 -4.44 10.24
CA ILE A 111 -0.38 -4.71 9.31
C ILE A 111 0.70 -5.48 10.05
N GLU A 112 1.03 -6.66 9.57
CA GLU A 112 2.13 -7.48 10.05
C GLU A 112 3.28 -7.38 9.06
N LEU A 113 4.45 -6.92 9.53
CA LEU A 113 5.67 -6.92 8.75
C LEU A 113 6.68 -7.86 9.38
N ALA A 114 6.97 -8.99 8.74
CA ALA A 114 7.94 -9.93 9.27
C ALA A 114 9.38 -9.43 9.06
N ARG A 115 9.65 -8.87 7.88
CA ARG A 115 10.97 -8.42 7.43
C ARG A 115 10.89 -7.41 6.29
N LEU A 116 12.03 -6.89 5.86
CA LEU A 116 12.11 -6.11 4.63
C LEU A 116 12.08 -7.05 3.41
N PRO A 117 11.49 -6.60 2.28
CA PRO A 117 11.53 -7.36 1.03
C PRO A 117 12.97 -7.51 0.55
N GLN A 118 13.27 -8.64 -0.07
CA GLN A 118 14.55 -8.81 -0.75
C GLN A 118 14.65 -7.84 -1.95
N PRO A 119 15.85 -7.31 -2.24
CA PRO A 119 16.05 -6.52 -3.45
C PRO A 119 15.67 -7.33 -4.68
N SER A 120 14.88 -6.75 -5.59
CA SER A 120 14.59 -7.38 -6.88
C SER A 120 15.90 -7.56 -7.65
N GLN A 121 16.09 -8.73 -8.26
CA GLN A 121 17.27 -8.99 -9.10
C GLN A 121 17.09 -8.42 -10.52
N GLN A 122 15.85 -8.13 -10.90
CA GLN A 122 15.58 -7.37 -12.10
C GLN A 122 16.14 -5.95 -11.94
N PRO A 123 16.99 -5.46 -12.88
CA PRO A 123 17.26 -4.04 -12.95
C PRO A 123 15.90 -3.37 -13.09
N SER A 124 15.62 -2.38 -12.23
CA SER A 124 14.51 -1.45 -12.44
C SER A 124 14.68 -0.94 -13.87
N GLN A 125 13.92 -1.51 -14.82
CA GLN A 125 13.96 -1.07 -16.20
C GLN A 125 13.73 0.43 -16.14
N GLY A 126 14.63 1.21 -16.74
CA GLY A 126 14.68 2.66 -16.66
C GLY A 126 13.48 3.34 -17.32
N GLY A 127 12.26 3.03 -16.88
CA GLY A 127 11.17 3.96 -16.92
C GLY A 127 11.48 5.03 -15.88
N SER A 128 11.28 6.29 -16.25
CA SER A 128 11.30 7.41 -15.32
C SER A 128 10.65 7.01 -13.99
N SER A 129 11.18 7.49 -12.87
CA SER A 129 10.59 7.33 -11.53
C SER A 129 9.22 8.04 -11.41
N SER A 130 8.52 8.25 -12.52
CA SER A 130 7.23 8.89 -12.66
C SER A 130 6.12 7.93 -12.27
N LEU A 131 5.25 8.38 -11.38
CA LEU A 131 4.00 7.70 -11.10
C LEU A 131 3.09 7.75 -12.34
N PRO A 132 2.30 6.70 -12.62
CA PRO A 132 1.37 6.69 -13.76
C PRO A 132 0.21 7.67 -13.59
N VAL A 133 -0.10 8.01 -12.33
CA VAL A 133 -1.15 8.96 -11.91
C VAL A 133 -0.66 9.73 -10.70
N SER A 134 -1.24 10.91 -10.46
CA SER A 134 -1.07 11.62 -9.19
C SER A 134 -1.79 10.85 -8.09
N ILE A 135 -1.24 10.85 -6.88
CA ILE A 135 -1.81 10.17 -5.71
C ILE A 135 -2.12 11.24 -4.67
N ASP A 136 -3.34 11.27 -4.16
CA ASP A 136 -3.75 12.10 -3.03
C ASP A 136 -4.56 11.23 -2.05
N VAL A 137 -3.99 11.02 -0.86
CA VAL A 137 -4.59 10.28 0.25
C VAL A 137 -4.70 11.23 1.43
N LYS A 138 -5.92 11.70 1.70
CA LYS A 138 -6.16 12.73 2.73
C LYS A 138 -5.98 12.20 4.14
N GLN A 139 -6.38 10.97 4.39
CA GLN A 139 -6.28 10.34 5.71
C GLN A 139 -5.76 8.91 5.60
N ILE A 140 -4.71 8.63 6.35
CA ILE A 140 -4.13 7.30 6.60
C ILE A 140 -4.38 6.97 8.07
N ASP A 141 -4.94 5.79 8.34
CA ASP A 141 -5.25 5.32 9.68
C ASP A 141 -4.85 3.85 9.86
N LEU A 142 -3.71 3.64 10.51
CA LEU A 142 -3.09 2.34 10.73
C LEU A 142 -2.93 2.14 12.25
N PRO A 143 -3.98 1.69 12.95
CA PRO A 143 -3.97 1.57 14.41
C PRO A 143 -3.05 0.46 14.93
N GLU A 144 -2.74 -0.56 14.11
CA GLU A 144 -1.89 -1.66 14.53
C GLU A 144 -0.91 -2.09 13.43
N ILE A 145 0.37 -1.84 13.67
CA ILE A 145 1.48 -2.26 12.82
C ILE A 145 2.42 -3.10 13.69
N ALA A 146 2.43 -4.41 13.48
CA ALA A 146 3.32 -5.34 14.13
C ALA A 146 4.61 -5.51 13.31
N LEU A 147 5.74 -5.09 13.86
CA LEU A 147 7.05 -5.31 13.29
C LEU A 147 7.70 -6.55 13.89
N GLY A 148 8.09 -7.47 13.03
CA GLY A 148 8.84 -8.69 13.37
C GLY A 148 10.24 -8.40 13.91
N GLN A 149 10.86 -9.44 14.45
CA GLN A 149 12.12 -9.35 15.20
C GLN A 149 13.26 -8.74 14.38
N GLU A 150 13.35 -9.06 13.09
CA GLU A 150 14.38 -8.51 12.20
C GLU A 150 14.30 -6.98 12.04
N LEU A 151 13.12 -6.41 12.27
CA LEU A 151 12.84 -4.99 12.07
C LEU A 151 12.91 -4.22 13.39
N ALA A 152 12.38 -4.82 14.45
CA ALA A 152 12.33 -4.27 15.80
C ALA A 152 13.68 -4.38 16.53
N GLY A 153 14.56 -5.30 16.09
CA GLY A 153 15.87 -5.57 16.70
C GLY A 153 15.81 -6.45 17.95
N SER A 154 14.69 -6.47 18.67
CA SER A 154 14.43 -7.39 19.79
C SER A 154 12.91 -7.59 19.95
N GLY A 155 12.41 -8.81 19.76
CA GLY A 155 10.98 -9.11 19.93
C GLY A 155 10.09 -8.49 18.85
N ILE A 156 8.79 -8.42 19.11
CA ILE A 156 7.81 -7.75 18.24
C ILE A 156 7.63 -6.32 18.73
N ALA A 157 7.64 -5.34 17.83
CA ALA A 157 7.28 -3.96 18.15
C ALA A 157 5.92 -3.62 17.56
N GLU A 158 5.04 -3.05 18.37
CA GLU A 158 3.71 -2.64 17.95
C GLU A 158 3.64 -1.12 17.80
N LEU A 159 3.19 -0.66 16.65
CA LEU A 159 3.13 0.75 16.28
C LEU A 159 1.73 1.12 15.78
N ALA A 160 1.38 2.40 15.88
CA ALA A 160 0.30 2.99 15.10
C ALA A 160 0.86 4.11 14.22
N ALA A 161 0.25 4.31 13.06
CA ALA A 161 0.55 5.43 12.18
C ALA A 161 -0.73 6.13 11.72
N LYS A 162 -0.71 7.46 11.74
CA LYS A 162 -1.76 8.31 11.15
C LYS A 162 -1.14 9.37 10.27
N GLY A 163 -1.81 9.75 9.19
CA GLY A 163 -1.18 10.70 8.28
C GLY A 163 -1.92 11.01 7.00
N SER A 164 -1.17 11.52 6.03
CA SER A 164 -1.59 11.80 4.67
C SER A 164 -0.41 11.60 3.71
N LEU A 165 -0.74 11.37 2.44
CA LEU A 165 0.25 11.24 1.37
C LEU A 165 -0.27 11.92 0.11
N LYS A 166 0.55 12.79 -0.45
CA LYS A 166 0.39 13.32 -1.80
C LYS A 166 1.63 13.00 -2.62
N ALA A 167 1.45 12.54 -3.84
CA ALA A 167 2.55 12.31 -4.76
C ALA A 167 2.17 12.76 -6.17
N ASP A 168 2.92 13.71 -6.71
CA ASP A 168 2.74 14.23 -8.06
C ASP A 168 3.72 13.53 -9.03
N PRO A 169 3.31 13.22 -10.27
CA PRO A 169 4.08 12.37 -11.17
C PRO A 169 5.18 13.11 -11.95
N SER A 170 5.12 14.44 -12.08
CA SER A 170 6.08 15.22 -12.88
C SER A 170 6.17 16.71 -12.45
N PRO A 171 7.31 17.15 -11.86
CA PRO A 171 8.39 16.30 -11.32
C PRO A 171 7.84 15.36 -10.22
N LEU A 172 8.53 14.25 -9.97
CA LEU A 172 8.16 13.39 -8.84
C LEU A 172 8.34 14.18 -7.53
N ALA A 173 7.24 14.60 -6.93
CA ALA A 173 7.22 15.27 -5.63
C ALA A 173 6.37 14.43 -4.68
N ILE A 174 6.92 14.06 -3.53
CA ILE A 174 6.22 13.25 -2.53
C ILE A 174 6.12 14.06 -1.25
N GLU A 175 4.92 14.52 -0.94
CA GLU A 175 4.59 15.15 0.32
C GLU A 175 3.88 14.14 1.21
N SER A 176 4.43 13.87 2.39
CA SER A 176 3.77 13.01 3.38
C SER A 176 3.85 13.63 4.76
N VAL A 177 2.80 13.41 5.52
CA VAL A 177 2.78 13.66 6.97
C VAL A 177 2.40 12.34 7.61
N LEU A 178 3.29 11.76 8.42
CA LEU A 178 3.02 10.52 9.13
C LEU A 178 3.42 10.71 10.60
N ASN A 179 2.44 10.59 11.48
CA ASN A 179 2.61 10.52 12.92
C ASN A 179 2.67 9.04 13.30
N VAL A 180 3.83 8.59 13.76
CA VAL A 180 4.02 7.22 14.23
C VAL A 180 4.13 7.22 15.75
N SER A 181 3.44 6.30 16.41
CA SER A 181 3.53 6.08 17.87
C SER A 181 3.78 4.59 18.15
N ARG A 182 4.46 4.27 19.26
CA ARG A 182 4.64 2.87 19.71
C ARG A 182 3.60 2.54 20.78
N HIS A 183 3.03 1.35 20.71
CA HIS A 183 2.11 0.79 21.72
C HIS A 183 2.85 0.03 22.84
N ASP A 184 4.11 -0.35 22.62
CA ASP A 184 4.95 -1.12 23.57
C ASP A 184 5.56 -0.30 24.73
N GLY A 185 4.96 0.85 25.08
CA GLY A 185 5.34 1.67 26.23
C GLY A 185 6.53 2.62 26.01
N LYS A 186 7.18 2.61 24.84
CA LYS A 186 8.22 3.59 24.47
C LYS A 186 7.66 4.62 23.50
N GLN A 187 6.97 5.65 24.00
CA GLN A 187 6.45 6.72 23.13
C GLN A 187 7.58 7.42 22.37
N GLY A 188 7.41 7.56 21.07
CA GLY A 188 8.23 8.43 20.23
C GLY A 188 7.35 8.96 19.12
N ASN A 189 7.21 10.28 19.03
CA ASN A 189 6.59 10.92 17.88
C ASN A 189 7.66 11.12 16.81
N VAL A 190 7.37 10.77 15.56
CA VAL A 190 8.29 11.02 14.44
C VAL A 190 7.53 11.75 13.35
N ASP A 191 7.51 13.06 13.44
CA ASP A 191 7.12 13.94 12.36
C ASP A 191 8.24 13.94 11.30
N ALA A 192 7.95 13.46 10.10
CA ALA A 192 8.82 13.70 8.97
C ALA A 192 8.00 14.14 7.77
N LYS A 193 8.34 15.33 7.29
CA LYS A 193 7.84 15.94 6.06
C LYS A 193 8.90 15.71 4.99
N ILE A 194 8.50 15.10 3.89
CA ILE A 194 9.35 14.93 2.70
C ILE A 194 8.91 15.98 1.68
N HIS A 195 9.88 16.58 1.00
CA HIS A 195 9.72 17.55 -0.08
C HIS A 195 10.48 17.02 -1.29
#